data_AF-A0AAQ4PTB6-F1
#
_entry.id   AF-A0AAQ4PTB6-F1
#
_cell.length_a   1.000
_cell.length_b   1.000
_cell.length_c   1.000
_cell.angle_alpha   90.00
_cell.angle_beta   90.00
_cell.angle_gamma   90.00
#
_symmetry.space_group_name_H-M   'P 1'
#
loop_
_entity.id
_entity.type
_entity.pdbx_description
1 polymer ?
#
loop_
_entity_poly.entity_id
_entity_poly.type
_entity_poly.pdbx_seq_one_letter_code
_entity_poly.pdbx_strand_id
1 'polypeptide(L)'
;MVLSEAEGGCSTGEGGESIVNACVLGGFSESSETRDLLSSLLEIHGDIVAVEFATQRFLVIMNRYQEQPHLLDPHLEWMLNMILEIVRCEHSASSLVHLSFKFLYIICKVRGYKIFMQLLPHEVADVQPVLDLLSKQDPKDSETWETRYMLLLWLSMTCLIPFDLYRLDGDLESEGGKVREPTMDRILAIAKSYLLVSDTPRDAASVLVSKFMTRPDVKQKSLGGFLDWSLTTISQTDDQSMKDIMVLDGALQSLATLFKHGKRDDLLEYAPAIMQCLEQKQLSESSQAMLRKLGVKLIQRLGLTFLKPRLAVWRYQRGSRSLAANLSMSQSNSVATAATPDAEVMEEDYDIPEEVETVIEHLLLGLKDKETIVRWSAAKGIGRVTGRLPKELADEVVASVLDSRRRTSAGGLLKRSGRRCERGFCQELAG
;
A
#
# COMPACT_ATOMS: atom_id res chain seq x y z
N MET A 1 47.46 -8.83 -45.34
CA MET A 1 46.33 -9.56 -45.96
C MET A 1 45.06 -8.87 -45.49
N VAL A 2 44.68 -7.73 -46.08
CA VAL A 2 44.08 -7.54 -47.43
C VAL A 2 42.75 -8.28 -47.55
N LEU A 3 41.69 -7.46 -47.64
CA LEU A 3 40.43 -7.51 -48.42
C LEU A 3 39.38 -6.74 -47.56
N SER A 4 39.01 -5.45 -47.71
CA SER A 4 38.53 -4.66 -48.87
C SER A 4 37.53 -5.42 -49.74
N GLU A 5 36.35 -4.95 -50.15
CA GLU A 5 35.62 -3.66 -50.10
C GLU A 5 34.24 -3.90 -50.77
N ALA A 6 33.44 -2.82 -50.90
CA ALA A 6 32.24 -2.61 -51.74
C ALA A 6 30.88 -2.71 -51.01
N GLU A 7 30.29 -1.62 -50.52
CA GLU A 7 29.67 -0.44 -51.19
C GLU A 7 28.30 -0.67 -51.81
N GLY A 8 27.37 0.23 -51.44
CA GLY A 8 26.02 0.38 -51.99
C GLY A 8 25.20 1.36 -51.15
N GLY A 9 25.47 2.66 -51.28
CA GLY A 9 24.78 3.72 -50.54
C GLY A 9 23.43 4.14 -51.13
N CYS A 10 22.59 4.80 -50.33
CA CYS A 10 21.92 6.06 -50.70
C CYS A 10 21.16 6.71 -49.52
N SER A 11 21.52 7.98 -49.27
CA SER A 11 20.69 9.15 -48.88
C SER A 11 19.72 9.10 -47.68
N THR A 12 20.12 9.83 -46.63
CA THR A 12 19.36 10.88 -45.92
C THR A 12 17.84 10.71 -45.73
N GLY A 13 17.46 10.42 -44.47
CA GLY A 13 16.19 10.82 -43.89
C GLY A 13 16.45 11.42 -42.52
N GLU A 14 16.32 12.74 -42.41
CA GLU A 14 16.28 13.46 -41.14
C GLU A 14 15.13 12.91 -40.29
N GLY A 15 15.48 12.19 -39.24
CA GLY A 15 14.57 11.80 -38.17
C GLY A 15 15.31 12.04 -36.88
N GLY A 16 15.18 13.24 -36.33
CA GLY A 16 15.61 13.54 -34.97
C GLY A 16 14.81 12.68 -33.99
N GLU A 17 15.26 11.45 -33.78
CA GLU A 17 14.90 10.67 -32.60
C GLU A 17 15.54 11.40 -31.43
N SER A 18 14.73 12.22 -30.75
CA SER A 18 14.98 12.60 -29.37
C SER A 18 14.98 11.32 -28.55
N ILE A 19 16.14 10.65 -28.53
CA ILE A 19 16.46 9.64 -27.55
C ILE A 19 16.35 10.38 -26.23
N VAL A 20 15.23 10.20 -25.55
CA VAL A 20 15.12 10.49 -24.14
C VAL A 20 16.21 9.65 -23.50
N ASN A 21 17.37 10.24 -23.26
CA ASN A 21 18.39 9.66 -22.41
C ASN A 21 17.72 9.49 -21.05
N ALA A 22 17.09 8.32 -20.84
CA ALA A 22 16.87 7.81 -19.51
C ALA A 22 18.28 7.74 -18.92
N CYS A 23 18.62 8.72 -18.09
CA CYS A 23 19.89 8.77 -17.38
C CYS A 23 19.92 7.55 -16.45
N VAL A 24 20.36 6.40 -16.97
CA VAL A 24 20.56 5.20 -16.19
C VAL A 24 21.78 5.47 -15.31
N LEU A 25 21.53 5.72 -14.04
CA LEU A 25 22.60 5.92 -13.06
C LEU A 25 23.29 4.59 -12.82
N GLY A 26 24.62 4.57 -12.82
CA GLY A 26 25.40 3.35 -12.59
C GLY A 26 25.48 2.92 -11.13
N GLY A 27 25.12 3.79 -10.18
CA GLY A 27 25.23 3.55 -8.74
C GLY A 27 25.03 4.83 -7.92
N PHE A 28 25.16 4.72 -6.60
CA PHE A 28 25.05 5.85 -5.67
C PHE A 28 26.36 6.63 -5.56
N SER A 29 26.52 7.68 -6.38
CA SER A 29 27.76 8.46 -6.47
C SER A 29 28.05 9.35 -5.25
N GLU A 30 27.00 9.90 -4.63
CA GLU A 30 27.08 10.91 -3.57
C GLU A 30 27.18 10.28 -2.16
N SER A 31 27.71 9.06 -2.05
CA SER A 31 27.77 8.32 -0.78
C SER A 31 28.63 8.98 0.29
N SER A 32 29.79 9.55 -0.07
CA SER A 32 30.67 10.28 0.84
C SER A 32 30.00 11.57 1.32
N GLU A 33 29.47 12.37 0.39
CA GLU A 33 28.78 13.62 0.71
C GLU A 33 27.57 13.39 1.62
N THR A 34 26.82 12.31 1.37
CA THR A 34 25.68 11.93 2.22
C THR A 34 26.13 11.60 3.64
N ARG A 35 27.26 10.91 3.79
CA ARG A 35 27.83 10.60 5.11
C ARG A 35 28.28 11.85 5.85
N ASP A 36 28.90 12.80 5.14
CA ASP A 36 29.33 14.07 5.71
C ASP A 36 28.13 14.90 6.18
N LEU A 37 27.05 14.95 5.37
CA LEU A 37 25.80 15.62 5.74
C LEU A 37 25.12 14.98 6.96
N LEU A 38 25.13 13.65 7.08
CA LEU A 38 24.56 12.97 8.25
C LEU A 38 25.41 13.18 9.51
N SER A 39 26.73 13.26 9.36
CA SER A 39 27.64 13.49 10.48
C SER A 39 27.54 14.93 11.01
N SER A 40 27.31 15.91 10.14
CA SER A 40 27.17 17.32 10.53
C SER A 40 25.87 17.64 11.27
N LEU A 41 24.88 16.74 11.30
CA LEU A 41 23.61 16.93 12.01
C LEU A 41 23.80 17.30 13.48
N LEU A 42 24.81 16.72 14.13
CA LEU A 42 25.15 16.97 15.54
C LEU A 42 25.60 18.42 15.82
N GLU A 43 26.14 19.11 14.82
CA GLU A 43 26.67 20.47 14.97
C GLU A 43 25.64 21.51 14.52
N ILE A 44 24.87 21.21 13.48
CA ILE A 44 23.99 22.19 12.84
C ILE A 44 22.61 22.34 13.51
N HIS A 45 22.19 21.43 14.39
CA HIS A 45 20.81 21.39 14.89
C HIS A 45 20.32 22.66 15.62
N GLY A 46 21.23 23.57 15.99
CA GLY A 46 20.94 24.87 16.59
C GLY A 46 20.87 26.04 15.60
N ASP A 47 21.33 25.87 14.36
CA ASP A 47 21.35 26.91 13.32
C ASP A 47 20.33 26.59 12.21
N ILE A 48 19.25 27.37 12.18
CA ILE A 48 18.14 27.22 11.23
C ILE A 48 18.64 27.29 9.77
N VAL A 49 19.60 28.16 9.47
CA VAL A 49 20.09 28.36 8.09
C VAL A 49 20.91 27.16 7.65
N ALA A 50 21.79 26.66 8.51
CA ALA A 50 22.59 25.47 8.23
C ALA A 50 21.71 24.22 8.10
N VAL A 51 20.70 24.06 8.95
CA VAL A 51 19.72 22.97 8.88
C VAL A 51 18.97 22.98 7.56
N GLU A 52 18.46 24.14 7.13
CA GLU A 52 17.71 24.24 5.88
C GLU A 52 18.60 23.94 4.68
N PHE A 53 19.83 24.48 4.65
CA PHE A 53 20.78 24.19 3.59
C PHE A 53 21.12 22.69 3.51
N ALA A 54 21.45 22.06 4.64
CA ALA A 54 21.75 20.63 4.69
C ALA A 54 20.55 19.78 4.25
N THR A 55 19.34 20.13 4.71
CA THR A 55 18.09 19.44 4.33
C THR A 55 17.83 19.55 2.83
N GLN A 56 17.94 20.75 2.26
CA GLN A 56 17.75 20.97 0.82
C GLN A 56 18.79 20.22 0.00
N ARG A 57 20.05 20.24 0.42
CA ARG A 57 21.12 19.49 -0.26
C ARG A 57 20.84 17.99 -0.23
N PHE A 58 20.46 17.46 0.93
CA PHE A 58 20.10 16.05 1.09
C PHE A 58 18.88 15.66 0.23
N LEU A 59 17.86 16.51 0.17
CA LEU A 59 16.70 16.33 -0.71
C LEU A 59 17.11 16.25 -2.19
N VAL A 60 17.99 17.12 -2.65
CA VAL A 60 18.48 17.12 -4.04
C VAL A 60 19.21 15.82 -4.36
N ILE A 61 20.08 15.35 -3.47
CA ILE A 61 20.79 14.09 -3.62
C ILE A 61 19.80 12.93 -3.71
N MET A 62 18.89 12.82 -2.73
CA MET A 62 17.97 11.68 -2.65
C MET A 62 16.97 11.66 -3.81
N ASN A 63 16.41 12.80 -4.21
CA ASN A 63 15.44 12.88 -5.31
C ASN A 63 16.02 12.47 -6.67
N ARG A 64 17.34 12.55 -6.86
CA ARG A 64 18.02 12.06 -8.07
C ARG A 64 17.78 10.55 -8.30
N TYR A 65 17.56 9.81 -7.23
CA TYR A 65 17.36 8.35 -7.25
C TYR A 65 15.88 7.95 -7.27
N GLN A 66 14.93 8.89 -7.38
CA GLN A 66 13.50 8.61 -7.32
C GLN A 66 13.02 7.63 -8.43
N GLU A 67 13.61 7.70 -9.62
CA GLU A 67 13.30 6.79 -10.74
C GLU A 67 13.99 5.41 -10.62
N GLN A 68 15.13 5.35 -9.90
CA GLN A 68 15.91 4.12 -9.68
C GLN A 68 16.27 3.94 -8.19
N PRO A 69 15.26 3.78 -7.31
CA PRO A 69 15.48 3.82 -5.86
C PRO A 69 16.23 2.59 -5.34
N HIS A 70 16.28 1.50 -6.12
CA HIS A 70 17.01 0.28 -5.78
C HIS A 70 18.53 0.50 -5.69
N LEU A 71 19.06 1.56 -6.32
CA LEU A 71 20.48 1.94 -6.20
C LEU A 71 20.86 2.37 -4.77
N LEU A 72 19.87 2.76 -3.95
CA LEU A 72 20.11 3.13 -2.56
C LEU A 72 20.20 1.92 -1.64
N ASP A 73 19.69 0.75 -2.02
CA ASP A 73 19.52 -0.43 -1.17
C ASP A 73 20.79 -0.83 -0.39
N PRO A 74 21.98 -0.89 -1.03
CA PRO A 74 23.22 -1.24 -0.31
C PRO A 74 23.64 -0.21 0.74
N HIS A 75 23.05 0.98 0.71
CA HIS A 75 23.43 2.12 1.53
C HIS A 75 22.40 2.45 2.62
N LEU A 76 21.20 1.89 2.57
CA LEU A 76 20.13 2.22 3.52
C LEU A 76 20.48 1.84 4.95
N GLU A 77 21.16 0.71 5.15
CA GLU A 77 21.47 0.18 6.48
C GLU A 77 22.41 1.10 7.26
N TRP A 78 23.53 1.52 6.66
CA TRP A 78 24.47 2.41 7.35
C TRP A 78 23.86 3.81 7.56
N MET A 79 23.06 4.32 6.62
CA MET A 79 22.37 5.60 6.80
C MET A 79 21.37 5.54 7.96
N LEU A 80 20.60 4.45 8.05
CA LEU A 80 19.67 4.21 9.14
C LEU A 80 20.41 4.15 10.48
N ASN A 81 21.48 3.35 10.57
CA ASN A 81 22.22 3.18 11.82
C ASN A 81 22.82 4.50 12.33
N MET A 82 23.41 5.32 11.46
CA MET A 82 23.92 6.65 11.83
C MET A 82 22.83 7.54 12.44
N ILE A 83 21.64 7.55 11.84
CA ILE A 83 20.51 8.35 12.34
C ILE A 83 19.98 7.78 13.66
N LEU A 84 19.89 6.46 13.79
CA LEU A 84 19.39 5.81 15.00
C LEU A 84 20.33 5.97 16.19
N GLU A 85 21.64 6.01 15.99
CA GLU A 85 22.62 6.33 17.04
C GLU A 85 22.33 7.70 17.67
N ILE A 86 21.96 8.69 16.85
CA ILE A 86 21.57 10.03 17.33
C ILE A 86 20.25 9.97 18.12
N VAL A 87 19.25 9.26 17.60
CA VAL A 87 17.91 9.18 18.20
C VAL A 87 17.90 8.39 19.52
N ARG A 88 18.74 7.34 19.63
CA ARG A 88 18.83 6.51 20.84
C ARG A 88 19.66 7.14 21.96
N CYS A 89 20.42 8.20 21.68
CA CYS A 89 21.17 8.91 22.70
C CYS A 89 20.23 9.72 23.62
N GLU A 90 20.21 9.39 24.92
CA GLU A 90 19.32 10.02 25.91
C GLU A 90 19.57 11.53 26.08
N HIS A 91 20.78 12.01 25.75
CA HIS A 91 21.17 13.41 25.86
C HIS A 91 20.88 14.24 24.59
N SER A 92 20.30 13.63 23.55
CA SER A 92 19.99 14.33 22.31
C SER A 92 18.89 15.38 22.52
N ALA A 93 19.14 16.60 22.03
CA ALA A 93 18.15 17.66 22.03
C ALA A 93 16.93 17.29 21.15
N SER A 94 15.73 17.75 21.52
CA SER A 94 14.50 17.46 20.76
C SER A 94 14.62 17.91 19.30
N SER A 95 15.22 19.08 19.05
CA SER A 95 15.40 19.60 17.68
C SER A 95 16.26 18.69 16.81
N LEU A 96 17.32 18.11 17.39
CA LEU A 96 18.19 17.14 16.73
C LEU A 96 17.42 15.86 16.40
N VAL A 97 16.64 15.33 17.34
CA VAL A 97 15.79 14.14 17.12
C VAL A 97 14.80 14.37 15.97
N HIS A 98 14.13 15.53 15.96
CA HIS A 98 13.20 15.87 14.88
C HIS A 98 13.90 15.99 13.52
N LEU A 99 15.09 16.62 13.50
CA LEU A 99 15.91 16.73 12.29
C LEU A 99 16.36 15.35 11.77
N SER A 100 16.81 14.48 12.66
CA SER A 100 17.17 13.09 12.37
C SER A 100 16.00 12.33 11.72
N PHE A 101 14.79 12.44 12.29
CA PHE A 101 13.60 11.83 11.69
C PHE A 101 13.19 12.47 10.35
N LYS A 102 13.42 13.77 10.15
CA LYS A 102 13.19 14.44 8.86
C LYS A 102 14.08 13.84 7.77
N PHE A 103 15.37 13.63 8.05
CA PHE A 103 16.30 12.96 7.13
C PHE A 103 15.88 11.50 6.87
N LEU A 104 15.48 10.80 7.93
CA LEU A 104 14.98 9.43 7.82
C LEU A 104 13.74 9.34 6.92
N TYR A 105 12.81 10.28 7.07
CA TYR A 105 11.62 10.38 6.25
C TYR A 105 11.96 10.63 4.77
N ILE A 106 12.96 11.47 4.47
CA ILE A 106 13.40 11.71 3.08
C ILE A 106 13.89 10.42 2.42
N ILE A 107 14.73 9.65 3.12
CA ILE A 107 15.22 8.35 2.63
C ILE A 107 14.03 7.40 2.40
N CYS A 108 13.14 7.29 3.41
CA CYS A 108 11.95 6.46 3.37
C CYS A 108 11.01 6.83 2.20
N LYS A 109 10.85 8.12 1.90
CA LYS A 109 10.01 8.64 0.82
C LYS A 109 10.55 8.24 -0.56
N VAL A 110 11.85 8.40 -0.79
CA VAL A 110 12.48 8.06 -2.09
C VAL A 110 12.49 6.56 -2.31
N ARG A 111 12.90 5.79 -1.29
CA ARG A 111 12.97 4.33 -1.42
C ARG A 111 11.60 3.66 -1.48
N GLY A 112 10.64 4.22 -0.75
CA GLY A 112 9.32 3.68 -0.50
C GLY A 112 9.23 3.01 0.88
N TYR A 113 8.23 3.45 1.67
CA TYR A 113 8.07 3.05 3.07
C TYR A 113 8.03 1.54 3.31
N LYS A 114 7.48 0.75 2.39
CA LYS A 114 7.31 -0.70 2.60
C LYS A 114 8.65 -1.43 2.73
N ILE A 115 9.63 -1.02 1.94
CA ILE A 115 10.95 -1.65 1.93
C ILE A 115 11.78 -1.04 3.05
N PHE A 116 11.74 0.28 3.20
CA PHE A 116 12.46 0.96 4.27
C PHE A 116 12.04 0.49 5.67
N MET A 117 10.74 0.32 5.91
CA MET A 117 10.20 -0.13 7.19
C MET A 117 10.70 -1.53 7.60
N GLN A 118 11.09 -2.39 6.65
CA GLN A 118 11.66 -3.71 6.97
C GLN A 118 13.08 -3.63 7.58
N LEU A 119 13.76 -2.50 7.40
CA LEU A 119 15.10 -2.26 7.95
C LEU A 119 15.05 -1.74 9.39
N LEU A 120 13.88 -1.27 9.86
CA LEU A 120 13.75 -0.72 11.20
C LEU A 120 13.99 -1.81 12.26
N PRO A 121 14.71 -1.49 13.36
CA PRO A 121 14.86 -2.38 14.48
C PRO A 121 13.50 -2.82 15.03
N HIS A 122 13.35 -4.10 15.34
CA HIS A 122 12.09 -4.68 15.79
C HIS A 122 12.30 -5.60 16.98
N GLU A 123 13.24 -5.23 17.85
CA GLU A 123 13.51 -5.95 19.09
C GLU A 123 12.54 -5.52 20.20
N VAL A 124 12.41 -6.37 21.21
CA VAL A 124 11.55 -6.08 22.38
C VAL A 124 12.02 -4.82 23.11
N ALA A 125 13.33 -4.58 23.14
CA ALA A 125 13.94 -3.41 23.76
C ALA A 125 13.54 -2.09 23.09
N ASP A 126 13.15 -2.11 21.80
CA ASP A 126 12.76 -0.91 21.05
C ASP A 126 11.31 -0.49 21.30
N VAL A 127 10.45 -1.36 21.84
CA VAL A 127 9.01 -1.09 21.98
C VAL A 127 8.74 0.10 22.91
N GLN A 128 9.30 0.09 24.12
CA GLN A 128 9.06 1.15 25.11
C GLN A 128 9.70 2.49 24.70
N PRO A 129 10.96 2.56 24.24
CA PRO A 129 11.55 3.81 23.77
C PRO A 129 10.76 4.47 22.63
N VAL A 130 10.30 3.69 21.65
CA VAL A 130 9.48 4.23 20.54
C VAL A 130 8.14 4.73 21.05
N LEU A 131 7.48 4.00 21.96
CA LEU A 131 6.23 4.43 22.57
C LEU A 131 6.38 5.71 23.39
N ASP A 132 7.45 5.84 24.16
CA ASP A 132 7.68 6.99 25.01
C ASP A 132 8.07 8.22 24.18
N LEU A 133 8.86 8.06 23.11
CA LEU A 133 9.12 9.12 22.14
C LEU A 133 7.83 9.61 21.46
N LEU A 134 6.96 8.68 21.06
CA LEU A 134 5.69 8.99 20.40
C LEU A 134 4.69 9.65 21.36
N SER A 135 4.67 9.22 22.62
CA SER A 135 3.81 9.81 23.67
C SER A 135 4.17 11.26 24.01
N LYS A 136 5.43 11.67 23.75
CA LYS A 136 5.90 13.06 23.92
C LYS A 136 5.50 13.98 22.76
N GLN A 137 5.06 13.43 21.62
CA GLN A 137 4.71 14.22 20.44
C GLN A 137 3.28 14.79 20.55
N ASP A 138 3.05 15.95 19.93
CA ASP A 138 1.70 16.50 19.78
C ASP A 138 1.06 16.02 18.46
N PRO A 139 -0.11 15.34 18.49
CA PRO A 139 -0.88 14.99 17.29
C PRO A 139 -1.34 16.18 16.45
N LYS A 140 -1.34 17.41 16.98
CA LYS A 140 -1.75 18.62 16.26
C LYS A 140 -0.60 19.47 15.74
N ASP A 141 0.64 19.14 16.09
CA ASP A 141 1.80 19.90 15.63
C ASP A 141 2.09 19.68 14.14
N SER A 142 1.96 20.73 13.34
CA SER A 142 2.21 20.70 11.90
C SER A 142 3.70 20.67 11.52
N GLU A 143 4.62 21.01 12.43
CA GLU A 143 6.05 21.15 12.08
C GLU A 143 6.81 19.83 12.17
N THR A 144 6.49 18.96 13.13
CA THR A 144 7.23 17.71 13.39
C THR A 144 6.53 16.45 12.87
N TRP A 145 5.67 16.58 11.86
CA TRP A 145 4.90 15.45 11.33
C TRP A 145 5.77 14.30 10.82
N GLU A 146 6.98 14.56 10.30
CA GLU A 146 7.92 13.53 9.84
C GLU A 146 8.36 12.62 11.00
N THR A 147 8.56 13.20 12.19
CA THR A 147 8.88 12.45 13.41
C THR A 147 7.76 11.49 13.76
N ARG A 148 6.54 12.01 13.80
CA ARG A 148 5.32 11.24 14.13
C ARG A 148 5.09 10.13 13.11
N TYR A 149 5.27 10.42 11.81
CA TYR A 149 5.16 9.46 10.73
C TYR A 149 6.16 8.30 10.88
N MET A 150 7.45 8.61 11.07
CA MET A 150 8.50 7.60 11.19
C MET A 150 8.36 6.75 12.46
N LEU A 151 7.99 7.37 13.59
CA LEU A 151 7.73 6.65 14.85
C LEU A 151 6.54 5.70 14.72
N LEU A 152 5.45 6.10 14.06
CA LEU A 152 4.30 5.21 13.82
C LEU A 152 4.66 4.01 12.93
N LEU A 153 5.49 4.23 11.90
CA LEU A 153 6.00 3.12 11.08
C LEU A 153 6.91 2.19 11.88
N TRP A 154 7.78 2.74 12.72
CA TRP A 154 8.66 1.97 13.59
C TRP A 154 7.85 1.15 14.60
N LEU A 155 6.87 1.77 15.26
CA LEU A 155 5.94 1.08 16.15
C LEU A 155 5.18 -0.04 15.43
N SER A 156 4.83 0.14 14.16
CA SER A 156 4.18 -0.91 13.36
C SER A 156 5.05 -2.17 13.22
N MET A 157 6.38 -2.04 13.24
CA MET A 157 7.32 -3.16 13.16
C MET A 157 7.59 -3.78 14.53
N THR A 158 7.80 -2.96 15.56
CA THR A 158 8.02 -3.46 16.93
C THR A 158 6.77 -4.18 17.47
N CYS A 159 5.57 -3.82 17.01
CA CYS A 159 4.36 -4.59 17.26
C CYS A 159 4.37 -6.01 16.66
N LEU A 160 5.30 -6.40 15.78
CA LEU A 160 5.35 -7.76 15.24
C LEU A 160 6.21 -8.73 16.07
N ILE A 161 6.67 -8.32 17.26
CA ILE A 161 7.41 -9.21 18.16
C ILE A 161 6.60 -10.48 18.48
N PRO A 162 7.27 -11.65 18.60
CA PRO A 162 6.60 -12.95 18.74
C PRO A 162 6.02 -13.21 20.14
N PHE A 163 6.12 -12.26 21.07
CA PHE A 163 5.67 -12.39 22.46
C PHE A 163 4.43 -11.55 22.72
N ASP A 164 3.54 -12.04 23.58
CA ASP A 164 2.34 -11.31 23.98
C ASP A 164 2.68 -9.97 24.64
N LEU A 165 1.95 -8.91 24.29
CA LEU A 165 2.28 -7.55 24.76
C LEU A 165 2.07 -7.35 26.27
N TYR A 166 1.22 -8.16 26.92
CA TYR A 166 1.02 -8.08 28.37
C TYR A 166 2.31 -8.36 29.14
N ARG A 167 3.29 -9.06 28.53
CA ARG A 167 4.59 -9.33 29.17
C ARG A 167 5.44 -8.07 29.30
N LEU A 168 5.13 -7.02 28.55
CA LEU A 168 5.82 -5.74 28.60
C LEU A 168 5.28 -4.82 29.69
N ASP A 169 4.14 -5.19 30.28
CA ASP A 169 3.45 -4.35 31.25
C ASP A 169 4.10 -4.41 32.65
N GLY A 170 5.00 -5.37 32.89
CA GLY A 170 5.67 -5.56 34.17
C GLY A 170 4.69 -5.73 35.33
N ASP A 171 5.17 -5.57 36.57
CA ASP A 171 4.26 -5.24 37.66
C ASP A 171 3.79 -3.81 37.41
N LEU A 172 2.49 -3.62 37.13
CA LEU A 172 1.86 -2.32 36.84
C LEU A 172 1.95 -1.29 38.00
N GLU A 173 2.79 -1.56 39.00
CA GLU A 173 3.22 -0.64 40.05
C GLU A 173 4.40 0.19 39.54
N SER A 174 4.12 1.32 38.88
CA SER A 174 5.16 2.29 38.54
C SER A 174 5.28 3.35 39.65
N GLU A 175 6.52 3.78 39.90
CA GLU A 175 6.92 4.88 40.78
C GLU A 175 5.93 6.06 40.73
N GLY A 176 5.32 6.40 41.88
CA GLY A 176 4.47 7.58 42.03
C GLY A 176 2.96 7.36 42.09
N GLY A 177 2.48 6.11 42.18
CA GLY A 177 1.07 5.83 42.53
C GLY A 177 0.05 6.04 41.41
N LYS A 178 0.49 6.20 40.15
CA LYS A 178 -0.38 6.12 38.98
C LYS A 178 -0.25 4.73 38.36
N VAL A 179 -1.37 4.00 38.27
CA VAL A 179 -1.46 2.74 37.54
C VAL A 179 -1.01 2.98 36.11
N ARG A 180 0.05 2.31 35.67
CA ARG A 180 0.51 2.39 34.28
C ARG A 180 -0.56 1.78 33.39
N GLU A 181 -0.97 2.47 32.33
CA GLU A 181 -1.89 1.88 31.35
C GLU A 181 -1.21 0.72 30.62
N PRO A 182 -1.91 -0.39 30.35
CA PRO A 182 -1.37 -1.51 29.58
C PRO A 182 -0.81 -1.06 28.24
N THR A 183 0.29 -1.66 27.81
CA THR A 183 0.99 -1.33 26.56
C THR A 183 0.06 -1.48 25.35
N MET A 184 -0.82 -2.50 25.37
CA MET A 184 -1.84 -2.69 24.33
C MET A 184 -2.78 -1.48 24.21
N ASP A 185 -3.30 -0.99 25.34
CA ASP A 185 -4.26 0.11 25.39
C ASP A 185 -3.58 1.43 24.99
N ARG A 186 -2.34 1.65 25.42
CA ARG A 186 -1.52 2.79 24.99
C ARG A 186 -1.32 2.81 23.48
N ILE A 187 -0.92 1.68 22.88
CA ILE A 187 -0.75 1.57 21.42
C ILE A 187 -2.08 1.84 20.71
N LEU A 188 -3.18 1.28 21.20
CA LEU A 188 -4.50 1.46 20.61
C LEU A 188 -4.98 2.92 20.68
N ALA A 189 -4.78 3.59 21.81
CA ALA A 189 -5.14 4.99 22.00
C ALA A 189 -4.36 5.89 21.03
N ILE A 190 -3.04 5.68 20.92
CA ILE A 190 -2.17 6.38 19.97
C ILE A 190 -2.64 6.12 18.53
N ALA A 191 -2.88 4.86 18.17
CA ALA A 191 -3.31 4.52 16.82
C ALA A 191 -4.63 5.23 16.46
N LYS A 192 -5.62 5.19 17.36
CA LYS A 192 -6.90 5.90 17.18
C LYS A 192 -6.70 7.41 17.09
N SER A 193 -5.86 8.03 17.93
CA SER A 193 -5.64 9.48 17.88
C SER A 193 -5.03 9.92 16.56
N TYR A 194 -4.04 9.18 16.04
CA TYR A 194 -3.39 9.52 14.77
C TYR A 194 -4.23 9.18 13.52
N LEU A 195 -5.20 8.28 13.62
CA LEU A 195 -6.18 8.07 12.54
C LEU A 195 -7.10 9.28 12.33
N LEU A 196 -7.29 10.10 13.35
CA LEU A 196 -8.16 11.30 13.31
C LEU A 196 -7.41 12.58 12.91
N VAL A 197 -6.09 12.50 12.67
CA VAL A 197 -5.25 13.65 12.29
C VAL A 197 -5.39 13.95 10.79
N SER A 198 -5.27 15.21 10.42
CA SER A 198 -5.36 15.72 9.03
C SER A 198 -4.16 15.37 8.15
N ASP A 199 -3.03 15.06 8.79
CA ASP A 199 -1.71 15.03 8.15
C ASP A 199 -1.34 13.62 7.68
N THR A 200 -0.19 13.51 7.02
CA THR A 200 0.36 12.23 6.52
C THR A 200 0.63 11.14 7.58
N PRO A 201 0.90 11.41 8.89
CA PRO A 201 1.04 10.37 9.91
C PRO A 201 -0.18 9.43 10.01
N ARG A 202 -1.36 9.88 9.58
CA ARG A 202 -2.57 9.05 9.46
C ARG A 202 -2.36 7.81 8.59
N ASP A 203 -1.58 7.92 7.52
CA ASP A 203 -1.24 6.80 6.65
C ASP A 203 -0.40 5.75 7.40
N ALA A 204 0.56 6.20 8.21
CA ALA A 204 1.40 5.35 9.04
C ALA A 204 0.59 4.71 10.19
N ALA A 205 -0.34 5.45 10.80
CA ALA A 205 -1.26 4.94 11.81
C ALA A 205 -2.14 3.81 11.25
N SER A 206 -2.62 3.94 10.01
CA SER A 206 -3.35 2.87 9.34
C SER A 206 -2.51 1.59 9.19
N VAL A 207 -1.22 1.72 8.85
CA VAL A 207 -0.29 0.59 8.77
C VAL A 207 -0.07 -0.03 10.15
N LEU A 208 0.13 0.79 11.20
CA LEU A 208 0.24 0.34 12.58
C LEU A 208 -0.97 -0.48 13.00
N VAL A 209 -2.19 0.03 12.82
CA VAL A 209 -3.43 -0.69 13.14
C VAL A 209 -3.48 -2.04 12.42
N SER A 210 -3.19 -2.07 11.12
CA SER A 210 -3.29 -3.31 10.34
C SER A 210 -2.37 -4.43 10.84
N LYS A 211 -1.19 -4.09 11.36
CA LYS A 211 -0.25 -5.07 11.92
C LYS A 211 -0.54 -5.40 13.38
N PHE A 212 -0.93 -4.40 14.16
CA PHE A 212 -1.26 -4.56 15.57
C PHE A 212 -2.51 -5.44 15.75
N MET A 213 -3.57 -5.18 15.00
CA MET A 213 -4.85 -5.92 15.09
C MET A 213 -4.79 -7.34 14.55
N THR A 214 -3.76 -7.67 13.75
CA THR A 214 -3.60 -9.01 13.19
C THR A 214 -2.78 -9.93 14.09
N ARG A 215 -2.22 -9.41 15.20
CA ARG A 215 -1.60 -10.24 16.24
C ARG A 215 -2.65 -11.09 16.97
N PRO A 216 -2.32 -12.31 17.40
CA PRO A 216 -3.25 -13.21 18.05
C PRO A 216 -3.76 -12.70 19.41
N ASP A 217 -2.88 -12.10 20.23
CA ASP A 217 -3.20 -11.58 21.56
C ASP A 217 -4.11 -10.33 21.49
N VAL A 218 -3.82 -9.41 20.58
CA VAL A 218 -4.60 -8.19 20.35
C VAL A 218 -5.94 -8.52 19.70
N LYS A 219 -5.95 -9.43 18.72
CA LYS A 219 -7.17 -9.83 18.00
C LYS A 219 -8.27 -10.26 18.97
N GLN A 220 -7.93 -11.12 19.92
CA GLN A 220 -8.91 -11.67 20.87
C GLN A 220 -9.51 -10.62 21.80
N LYS A 221 -8.76 -9.56 22.13
CA LYS A 221 -9.18 -8.56 23.13
C LYS A 221 -9.75 -7.28 22.53
N SER A 222 -9.21 -6.83 21.39
CA SER A 222 -9.41 -5.45 20.92
C SER A 222 -9.97 -5.34 19.49
N LEU A 223 -9.99 -6.42 18.70
CA LEU A 223 -10.44 -6.34 17.30
C LEU A 223 -11.90 -5.90 17.20
N GLY A 224 -12.82 -6.55 17.92
CA GLY A 224 -14.24 -6.20 17.91
C GLY A 224 -14.47 -4.74 18.30
N GLY A 225 -13.91 -4.31 19.43
CA GLY A 225 -14.04 -2.92 19.90
C GLY A 225 -13.39 -1.88 18.96
N PHE A 226 -12.37 -2.25 18.19
CA PHE A 226 -11.82 -1.37 17.16
C PHE A 226 -12.73 -1.27 15.92
N LEU A 227 -13.32 -2.39 15.50
CA LEU A 227 -14.26 -2.41 14.38
C LEU A 227 -15.53 -1.64 14.72
N ASP A 228 -16.09 -1.81 15.92
CA ASP A 228 -17.24 -1.04 16.40
C ASP A 228 -16.96 0.46 16.42
N TRP A 229 -15.78 0.85 16.91
CA TRP A 229 -15.31 2.24 16.86
C TRP A 229 -15.20 2.74 15.42
N SER A 230 -14.69 1.94 14.49
CA SER A 230 -14.53 2.31 13.09
C SER A 230 -15.88 2.50 12.40
N LEU A 231 -16.83 1.58 12.63
CA LEU A 231 -18.19 1.66 12.11
C LEU A 231 -18.93 2.88 12.65
N THR A 232 -18.86 3.09 13.97
CA THR A 232 -19.44 4.26 14.63
C THR A 232 -18.88 5.55 14.04
N THR A 233 -17.56 5.60 13.84
CA THR A 233 -16.89 6.76 13.23
C THR A 233 -17.40 7.01 11.81
N ILE A 234 -17.50 5.97 10.97
CA ILE A 234 -18.00 6.11 9.59
C ILE A 234 -19.45 6.61 9.56
N SER A 235 -20.30 6.08 10.44
CA SER A 235 -21.72 6.44 10.51
C SER A 235 -21.95 7.87 11.02
N GLN A 236 -21.16 8.35 11.97
CA GLN A 236 -21.36 9.67 12.61
C GLN A 236 -20.75 10.85 11.85
N THR A 237 -19.80 10.58 10.95
CA THR A 237 -19.01 11.61 10.27
C THR A 237 -19.77 12.18 9.08
N ASP A 238 -19.83 13.49 8.84
CA ASP A 238 -20.55 14.02 7.66
C ASP A 238 -19.62 14.33 6.48
N ASP A 239 -20.08 14.08 5.25
CA ASP A 239 -19.31 14.33 4.01
C ASP A 239 -19.16 15.84 3.66
N GLN A 240 -19.59 16.74 4.55
CA GLN A 240 -19.63 18.19 4.31
C GLN A 240 -18.47 18.94 4.98
N SER A 241 -18.01 18.49 6.14
CA SER A 241 -16.94 19.16 6.90
C SER A 241 -15.57 18.60 6.51
N MET A 242 -14.58 19.48 6.31
CA MET A 242 -13.21 19.06 6.00
C MET A 242 -12.60 18.16 7.09
N LYS A 243 -12.92 18.43 8.36
CA LYS A 243 -12.48 17.61 9.48
C LYS A 243 -13.08 16.21 9.41
N ASP A 244 -14.35 16.13 9.07
CA ASP A 244 -15.10 14.89 8.99
C ASP A 244 -14.62 14.05 7.80
N ILE A 245 -14.41 14.66 6.63
CA ILE A 245 -13.76 14.02 5.48
C ILE A 245 -12.42 13.39 5.86
N MET A 246 -11.61 14.05 6.69
CA MET A 246 -10.32 13.54 7.14
C MET A 246 -10.42 12.37 8.11
N VAL A 247 -11.36 12.44 9.05
CA VAL A 247 -11.66 11.35 9.99
C VAL A 247 -12.18 10.12 9.24
N LEU A 248 -13.08 10.32 8.29
CA LEU A 248 -13.62 9.27 7.44
C LEU A 248 -12.51 8.62 6.59
N ASP A 249 -11.63 9.42 6.00
CA ASP A 249 -10.48 8.92 5.22
C ASP A 249 -9.57 8.02 6.08
N GLY A 250 -9.26 8.43 7.32
CA GLY A 250 -8.48 7.63 8.27
C GLY A 250 -9.15 6.31 8.65
N ALA A 251 -10.44 6.36 9.00
CA ALA A 251 -11.22 5.16 9.33
C ALA A 251 -11.24 4.18 8.15
N LEU A 252 -11.60 4.64 6.94
CA LEU A 252 -11.65 3.81 5.73
C LEU A 252 -10.28 3.25 5.35
N GLN A 253 -9.21 4.03 5.50
CA GLN A 253 -7.85 3.59 5.20
C GLN A 253 -7.38 2.53 6.19
N SER A 254 -7.70 2.68 7.48
CA SER A 254 -7.40 1.69 8.52
C SER A 254 -8.12 0.38 8.26
N LEU A 255 -9.42 0.40 7.95
CA LEU A 255 -10.19 -0.79 7.58
C LEU A 255 -9.66 -1.43 6.31
N ALA A 256 -9.41 -0.64 5.27
CA ALA A 256 -8.84 -1.19 4.05
C ALA A 256 -7.53 -1.91 4.37
N THR A 257 -6.57 -1.24 5.02
CA THR A 257 -5.26 -1.82 5.34
C THR A 257 -5.36 -3.06 6.24
N LEU A 258 -6.27 -3.07 7.21
CA LEU A 258 -6.60 -4.24 8.02
C LEU A 258 -7.04 -5.42 7.16
N PHE A 259 -8.03 -5.26 6.28
CA PHE A 259 -8.51 -6.31 5.38
C PHE A 259 -7.50 -6.76 4.31
N LYS A 260 -6.41 -6.00 4.11
CA LYS A 260 -5.31 -6.43 3.24
C LYS A 260 -4.33 -7.37 3.94
N HIS A 261 -4.13 -7.19 5.25
CA HIS A 261 -3.12 -7.90 6.02
C HIS A 261 -3.70 -8.97 6.94
N GLY A 262 -4.97 -8.83 7.33
CA GLY A 262 -5.66 -9.80 8.17
C GLY A 262 -6.00 -11.09 7.45
N LYS A 263 -6.11 -12.15 8.24
CA LYS A 263 -6.53 -13.46 7.77
C LYS A 263 -8.02 -13.44 7.47
N ARG A 264 -8.44 -14.18 6.43
CA ARG A 264 -9.84 -14.28 6.03
C ARG A 264 -10.72 -14.74 7.19
N ASP A 265 -10.34 -15.82 7.85
CA ASP A 265 -11.19 -16.48 8.85
C ASP A 265 -11.45 -15.59 10.07
N ASP A 266 -10.51 -14.70 10.40
CA ASP A 266 -10.61 -13.77 11.51
C ASP A 266 -11.49 -12.55 11.19
N LEU A 267 -11.61 -12.17 9.92
CA LEU A 267 -12.32 -10.97 9.48
C LEU A 267 -13.68 -11.27 8.84
N LEU A 268 -13.92 -12.52 8.46
CA LEU A 268 -15.14 -12.94 7.77
C LEU A 268 -16.39 -12.66 8.60
N GLU A 269 -16.33 -12.85 9.92
CA GLU A 269 -17.46 -12.61 10.83
C GLU A 269 -17.90 -11.14 10.87
N TYR A 270 -16.98 -10.20 10.62
CA TYR A 270 -17.26 -8.76 10.63
C TYR A 270 -17.53 -8.18 9.24
N ALA A 271 -17.19 -8.91 8.18
CA ALA A 271 -17.25 -8.40 6.81
C ALA A 271 -18.66 -7.95 6.37
N PRO A 272 -19.76 -8.68 6.68
CA PRO A 272 -21.12 -8.25 6.32
C PRO A 272 -21.53 -6.92 6.99
N ALA A 273 -21.23 -6.76 8.28
CA ALA A 273 -21.57 -5.54 9.02
C ALA A 273 -20.85 -4.30 8.45
N ILE A 274 -19.59 -4.46 8.05
CA ILE A 274 -18.83 -3.39 7.40
C ILE A 274 -19.39 -3.08 6.01
N MET A 275 -19.76 -4.10 5.24
CA MET A 275 -20.36 -3.90 3.92
C MET A 275 -21.67 -3.08 4.02
N GLN A 276 -22.56 -3.47 4.95
CA GLN A 276 -23.81 -2.77 5.20
C GLN A 276 -23.59 -1.30 5.63
N CYS A 277 -22.60 -1.04 6.48
CA CYS A 277 -22.23 0.32 6.89
C CYS A 277 -21.78 1.18 5.69
N LEU A 278 -21.00 0.61 4.77
CA LEU A 278 -20.54 1.32 3.57
C LEU A 278 -21.68 1.62 2.58
N GLU A 279 -22.65 0.70 2.44
CA GLU A 279 -23.84 0.89 1.62
C GLU A 279 -24.70 2.03 2.13
N GLN A 280 -24.96 2.06 3.45
CA GLN A 280 -25.69 3.15 4.10
C GLN A 280 -24.97 4.49 3.93
N LYS A 281 -23.64 4.48 3.89
CA LYS A 281 -22.83 5.69 3.74
C LYS A 281 -22.86 6.28 2.33
N GLN A 282 -23.16 5.47 1.30
CA GLN A 282 -23.22 5.88 -0.10
C GLN A 282 -21.98 6.68 -0.58
N LEU A 283 -20.78 6.18 -0.24
CA LEU A 283 -19.51 6.84 -0.58
C LEU A 283 -19.34 7.12 -2.09
N SER A 284 -20.04 6.40 -2.98
CA SER A 284 -20.03 6.63 -4.42
C SER A 284 -20.51 8.03 -4.82
N GLU A 285 -21.34 8.68 -4.00
CA GLU A 285 -21.89 10.01 -4.26
C GLU A 285 -21.03 11.13 -3.67
N SER A 286 -20.03 10.79 -2.87
CA SER A 286 -19.16 11.76 -2.21
C SER A 286 -18.44 12.66 -3.23
N SER A 287 -18.34 13.95 -2.92
CA SER A 287 -17.63 14.91 -3.77
C SER A 287 -16.14 14.56 -3.88
N GLN A 288 -15.56 14.00 -2.81
CA GLN A 288 -14.13 13.76 -2.68
C GLN A 288 -13.69 12.45 -3.35
N ALA A 289 -12.87 12.57 -4.40
CA ALA A 289 -12.38 11.44 -5.17
C ALA A 289 -11.61 10.39 -4.36
N MET A 290 -10.90 10.84 -3.32
CA MET A 290 -10.14 9.96 -2.42
C MET A 290 -11.05 9.07 -1.57
N LEU A 291 -12.17 9.59 -1.06
CA LEU A 291 -13.16 8.80 -0.32
C LEU A 291 -13.80 7.74 -1.21
N ARG A 292 -14.21 8.12 -2.43
CA ARG A 292 -14.76 7.16 -3.42
C ARG A 292 -13.76 6.04 -3.74
N LYS A 293 -12.49 6.40 -3.94
CA LYS A 293 -11.40 5.44 -4.16
C LYS A 293 -11.21 4.51 -2.97
N LEU A 294 -11.24 5.03 -1.74
CA LEU A 294 -11.10 4.21 -0.52
C LEU A 294 -12.29 3.27 -0.33
N GLY A 295 -13.52 3.74 -0.55
CA GLY A 295 -14.73 2.92 -0.54
C GLY A 295 -14.62 1.74 -1.51
N VAL A 296 -14.34 2.01 -2.78
CA VAL A 296 -14.11 0.98 -3.81
C VAL A 296 -13.00 0.00 -3.41
N LYS A 297 -11.91 0.51 -2.84
CA LYS A 297 -10.77 -0.31 -2.39
C LYS A 297 -11.13 -1.20 -1.20
N LEU A 298 -11.97 -0.73 -0.27
CA LEU A 298 -12.43 -1.51 0.86
C LEU A 298 -13.44 -2.58 0.42
N ILE A 299 -14.41 -2.21 -0.42
CA ILE A 299 -15.38 -3.14 -1.04
C ILE A 299 -14.66 -4.26 -1.81
N GLN A 300 -13.63 -3.92 -2.59
CA GLN A 300 -12.77 -4.90 -3.24
C GLN A 300 -12.19 -5.91 -2.24
N ARG A 301 -11.72 -5.45 -1.06
CA ARG A 301 -11.09 -6.32 -0.06
C ARG A 301 -12.12 -7.17 0.69
N LEU A 302 -13.32 -6.63 0.92
CA LEU A 302 -14.46 -7.38 1.47
C LEU A 302 -14.86 -8.51 0.52
N GLY A 303 -14.99 -8.26 -0.78
CA GLY A 303 -15.23 -9.30 -1.78
C GLY A 303 -14.20 -10.42 -1.78
N LEU A 304 -12.92 -10.07 -1.61
CA LEU A 304 -11.84 -11.06 -1.47
C LEU A 304 -11.83 -11.77 -0.10
N THR A 305 -12.59 -11.29 0.88
CA THR A 305 -12.77 -11.94 2.18
C THR A 305 -13.93 -12.91 2.12
N PHE A 306 -15.05 -12.54 1.48
CA PHE A 306 -16.18 -13.44 1.23
C PHE A 306 -15.74 -14.66 0.40
N LEU A 307 -15.00 -14.43 -0.69
CA LEU A 307 -14.51 -15.49 -1.57
C LEU A 307 -13.26 -16.18 -1.02
N LYS A 308 -13.30 -17.52 -0.90
CA LYS A 308 -12.12 -18.34 -0.57
C LYS A 308 -10.99 -18.09 -1.60
N PRO A 309 -9.71 -18.02 -1.19
CA PRO A 309 -8.61 -17.93 -2.13
C PRO A 309 -8.60 -19.15 -3.05
N ARG A 310 -8.95 -18.95 -4.33
CA ARG A 310 -8.97 -19.98 -5.36
C ARG A 310 -8.13 -19.51 -6.55
N LEU A 311 -7.40 -20.45 -7.16
CA LEU A 311 -6.79 -20.25 -8.47
C LEU A 311 -7.72 -20.91 -9.48
N ALA A 312 -8.52 -20.10 -10.17
CA ALA A 312 -9.37 -20.57 -11.25
C ALA A 312 -8.54 -21.30 -12.32
N VAL A 313 -8.81 -22.60 -12.54
CA VAL A 313 -8.11 -23.42 -13.54
C VAL A 313 -8.30 -22.86 -14.95
N TRP A 314 -9.48 -22.29 -15.23
CA TRP A 314 -9.82 -21.62 -16.48
C TRP A 314 -8.93 -20.40 -16.79
N ARG A 315 -8.36 -19.76 -15.76
CA ARG A 315 -7.45 -18.61 -15.91
C ARG A 315 -6.17 -18.96 -16.65
N TYR A 316 -5.73 -20.22 -16.57
CA TYR A 316 -4.48 -20.71 -17.17
C TYR A 316 -4.69 -21.60 -18.40
N GLN A 317 -5.90 -21.70 -18.95
CA GLN A 317 -6.13 -22.26 -20.30
C GLN A 317 -5.66 -21.29 -21.39
N ARG A 318 -4.41 -20.81 -21.30
CA ARG A 318 -3.69 -20.33 -22.47
C ARG A 318 -3.27 -21.56 -23.26
N GLY A 319 -3.91 -21.79 -24.40
CA GLY A 319 -3.49 -22.80 -25.37
C GLY A 319 -1.95 -22.86 -25.47
N SER A 320 -1.40 -24.05 -25.26
CA SER A 320 -0.02 -24.46 -25.55
C SER A 320 1.09 -23.44 -25.25
N ARG A 321 1.44 -23.25 -23.97
CA ARG A 321 2.66 -22.50 -23.56
C ARG A 321 3.97 -23.29 -23.67
N SER A 322 4.09 -24.16 -24.65
CA SER A 322 5.42 -24.55 -25.12
C SER A 322 5.55 -24.07 -26.55
N LEU A 323 6.28 -22.95 -26.72
CA LEU A 323 6.70 -22.50 -28.04
C LEU A 323 7.42 -23.64 -28.76
N ALA A 324 8.15 -24.48 -28.02
CA ALA A 324 8.78 -25.69 -28.52
C ALA A 324 7.76 -26.75 -28.99
N ALA A 325 6.64 -26.95 -28.28
CA ALA A 325 5.56 -27.84 -28.73
C ALA A 325 4.82 -27.30 -29.96
N ASN A 326 4.61 -25.99 -30.03
CA ASN A 326 4.00 -25.33 -31.19
C ASN A 326 4.93 -25.37 -32.43
N LEU A 327 6.24 -25.22 -32.21
CA LEU A 327 7.27 -25.35 -33.24
C LEU A 327 7.45 -26.81 -33.70
N SER A 328 7.34 -27.79 -32.81
CA SER A 328 7.39 -29.21 -33.18
C SER A 328 6.14 -29.69 -33.93
N MET A 329 4.95 -29.15 -33.60
CA MET A 329 3.70 -29.46 -34.31
C MET A 329 3.67 -28.91 -35.74
N SER A 330 4.48 -27.89 -36.05
CA SER A 330 4.59 -27.35 -37.41
C SER A 330 5.35 -28.27 -38.37
N GLN A 331 5.95 -29.37 -37.88
CA GLN A 331 6.66 -30.36 -38.71
C GLN A 331 5.92 -31.70 -38.85
N SER A 332 4.82 -31.93 -38.15
CA SER A 332 4.03 -33.15 -38.27
C SER A 332 2.64 -32.84 -38.80
N ASN A 333 2.49 -32.93 -40.12
CA ASN A 333 1.19 -33.09 -40.77
C ASN A 333 0.62 -34.46 -40.38
N SER A 334 -0.04 -34.53 -39.22
CA SER A 334 -0.85 -35.68 -38.84
C SER A 334 -2.00 -35.21 -37.96
N VAL A 335 -3.21 -35.37 -38.49
CA VAL A 335 -4.47 -35.28 -37.76
C VAL A 335 -4.39 -36.25 -36.58
N ALA A 336 -4.19 -35.72 -35.39
CA ALA A 336 -4.36 -36.43 -34.14
C ALA A 336 -5.34 -35.62 -33.29
N THR A 337 -6.57 -36.14 -33.22
CA THR A 337 -7.55 -35.87 -32.18
C THR A 337 -6.89 -36.08 -30.82
N ALA A 338 -6.37 -35.00 -30.24
CA ALA A 338 -5.94 -34.99 -28.86
C ALA A 338 -7.20 -34.96 -27.99
N ALA A 339 -7.64 -36.14 -27.57
CA ALA A 339 -8.53 -36.30 -26.44
C ALA A 339 -7.94 -35.53 -25.25
N THR A 340 -8.64 -34.48 -24.82
CA THR A 340 -8.52 -34.00 -23.45
C THR A 340 -9.00 -35.12 -22.53
N PRO A 341 -8.24 -35.54 -21.51
CA PRO A 341 -8.88 -36.20 -20.40
C PRO A 341 -9.86 -35.16 -19.84
N ASP A 342 -11.13 -35.54 -19.79
CA ASP A 342 -12.12 -34.92 -18.92
C ASP A 342 -11.47 -34.83 -17.53
N ALA A 343 -10.91 -33.66 -17.21
CA ALA A 343 -10.91 -33.21 -15.84
C ALA A 343 -12.37 -32.92 -15.59
N GLU A 344 -13.08 -33.96 -15.14
CA GLU A 344 -14.39 -33.86 -14.53
C GLU A 344 -14.42 -32.53 -13.79
N VAL A 345 -15.29 -31.65 -14.27
CA VAL A 345 -15.69 -30.47 -13.53
C VAL A 345 -16.31 -31.06 -12.28
N MET A 346 -15.48 -31.27 -11.25
CA MET A 346 -15.99 -31.36 -9.90
C MET A 346 -16.67 -30.02 -9.70
N GLU A 347 -17.98 -30.03 -9.90
CA GLU A 347 -18.91 -29.06 -9.36
C GLU A 347 -18.69 -29.08 -7.84
N GLU A 348 -17.60 -28.45 -7.39
CA GLU A 348 -17.52 -27.99 -6.02
C GLU A 348 -18.69 -27.03 -5.89
N ASP A 349 -19.74 -27.45 -5.18
CA ASP A 349 -20.88 -26.63 -4.80
C ASP A 349 -20.41 -25.19 -4.56
N TYR A 350 -20.75 -24.31 -5.51
CA TYR A 350 -20.27 -22.96 -5.51
C TYR A 350 -21.14 -22.16 -4.55
N ASP A 351 -20.93 -22.36 -3.24
CA ASP A 351 -21.50 -21.50 -2.21
C ASP A 351 -20.84 -20.12 -2.31
N ILE A 352 -21.39 -19.30 -3.19
CA ILE A 352 -21.01 -17.90 -3.39
C ILE A 352 -21.95 -17.06 -2.54
N PRO A 353 -21.43 -16.34 -1.54
CA PRO A 353 -22.26 -15.47 -0.71
C PRO A 353 -22.93 -14.38 -1.57
N GLU A 354 -24.19 -14.05 -1.28
CA GLU A 354 -24.96 -13.02 -1.99
C GLU A 354 -24.26 -11.65 -1.97
N GLU A 355 -23.49 -11.36 -0.91
CA GLU A 355 -22.72 -10.13 -0.77
C GLU A 355 -21.71 -9.92 -1.91
N VAL A 356 -21.29 -10.99 -2.60
CA VAL A 356 -20.36 -10.91 -3.73
C VAL A 356 -21.01 -10.23 -4.93
N GLU A 357 -22.31 -10.41 -5.17
CA GLU A 357 -23.05 -9.72 -6.23
C GLU A 357 -23.04 -8.22 -5.97
N THR A 358 -23.37 -7.81 -4.74
CA THR A 358 -23.35 -6.41 -4.31
C THR A 358 -21.95 -5.80 -4.45
N VAL A 359 -20.89 -6.56 -4.13
CA VAL A 359 -19.51 -6.12 -4.36
C VAL A 359 -19.26 -5.87 -5.86
N ILE A 360 -19.67 -6.78 -6.74
CA ILE A 360 -19.49 -6.65 -8.19
C ILE A 360 -20.22 -5.41 -8.72
N GLU A 361 -21.45 -5.18 -8.29
CA GLU A 361 -22.23 -4.00 -8.68
C GLU A 361 -21.52 -2.69 -8.31
N HIS A 362 -21.05 -2.57 -7.07
CA HIS A 362 -20.31 -1.39 -6.61
C HIS A 362 -19.01 -1.18 -7.41
N LEU A 363 -18.32 -2.26 -7.76
CA LEU A 363 -17.12 -2.18 -8.59
C LEU A 363 -17.44 -1.75 -10.04
N LEU A 364 -18.54 -2.24 -10.61
CA LEU A 364 -19.01 -1.82 -11.95
C LEU A 364 -19.46 -0.34 -11.96
N LEU A 365 -20.06 0.14 -10.87
CA LEU A 365 -20.34 1.58 -10.70
C LEU A 365 -19.03 2.39 -10.64
N GLY A 366 -18.03 1.91 -9.89
CA GLY A 366 -16.71 2.55 -9.80
C GLY A 366 -15.95 2.65 -11.13
N LEU A 367 -16.21 1.76 -12.10
CA LEU A 367 -15.66 1.87 -13.46
C LEU A 367 -16.18 3.09 -14.24
N LYS A 368 -17.35 3.62 -13.87
CA LYS A 368 -17.99 4.76 -14.51
C LYS A 368 -17.60 6.10 -13.85
N ASP A 369 -16.74 6.08 -12.84
CA ASP A 369 -16.34 7.29 -12.11
C ASP A 369 -15.62 8.31 -13.02
N LYS A 370 -15.79 9.60 -12.69
CA LYS A 370 -15.13 10.72 -13.37
C LYS A 370 -13.60 10.60 -13.25
N GLU A 371 -13.13 10.21 -12.07
CA GLU A 371 -11.72 10.21 -11.70
C GLU A 371 -11.01 8.91 -12.06
N THR A 372 -9.80 9.03 -12.61
CA THR A 372 -9.03 7.86 -13.08
C THR A 372 -8.57 6.97 -11.92
N ILE A 373 -8.30 7.56 -10.75
CA ILE A 373 -7.85 6.82 -9.56
C ILE A 373 -8.92 5.86 -9.02
N VAL A 374 -10.20 6.24 -9.12
CA VAL A 374 -11.33 5.42 -8.70
C VAL A 374 -11.54 4.30 -9.72
N ARG A 375 -11.59 4.65 -11.02
CA ARG A 375 -11.72 3.67 -12.11
C ARG A 375 -10.63 2.61 -12.10
N TRP A 376 -9.38 3.00 -11.86
CA TRP A 376 -8.28 2.04 -11.74
C TRP A 376 -8.45 1.11 -10.53
N SER A 377 -8.87 1.64 -9.39
CA SER A 377 -9.12 0.84 -8.18
C SER A 377 -10.26 -0.14 -8.41
N ALA A 378 -11.34 0.29 -9.06
CA ALA A 378 -12.48 -0.55 -9.45
C ALA A 378 -12.07 -1.66 -10.44
N ALA A 379 -11.34 -1.31 -11.50
CA ALA A 379 -10.87 -2.28 -12.50
C ALA A 379 -9.97 -3.36 -11.87
N LYS A 380 -9.09 -2.95 -10.96
CA LYS A 380 -8.25 -3.87 -10.16
C LYS A 380 -9.10 -4.72 -9.21
N GLY A 381 -10.18 -4.16 -8.67
CA GLY A 381 -11.21 -4.88 -7.91
C GLY A 381 -11.81 -6.03 -8.69
N ILE A 382 -12.40 -5.69 -9.84
CA ILE A 382 -13.09 -6.64 -10.72
C ILE A 382 -12.14 -7.75 -11.13
N GLY A 383 -10.94 -7.42 -11.64
CA GLY A 383 -9.98 -8.45 -12.07
C GLY A 383 -9.64 -9.47 -10.98
N ARG A 384 -9.52 -9.03 -9.72
CA ARG A 384 -9.21 -9.91 -8.59
C ARG A 384 -10.39 -10.73 -8.09
N VAL A 385 -11.58 -10.12 -8.03
CA VAL A 385 -12.81 -10.80 -7.60
C VAL A 385 -13.21 -11.82 -8.65
N THR A 386 -13.28 -11.42 -9.92
CA THR A 386 -13.56 -12.29 -11.07
C THR A 386 -12.59 -13.47 -11.16
N GLY A 387 -11.30 -13.28 -10.85
CA GLY A 387 -10.32 -14.37 -10.83
C GLY A 387 -10.57 -15.46 -9.78
N ARG A 388 -11.51 -15.26 -8.85
CA ARG A 388 -11.93 -16.25 -7.84
C ARG A 388 -13.31 -16.85 -8.09
N LEU A 389 -14.03 -16.35 -9.09
CA LEU A 389 -15.36 -16.81 -9.45
C LEU A 389 -15.32 -18.05 -10.36
N PRO A 390 -16.42 -18.85 -10.38
CA PRO A 390 -16.63 -19.85 -11.42
C PRO A 390 -16.64 -19.21 -12.80
N LYS A 391 -16.38 -20.02 -13.82
CA LYS A 391 -16.29 -19.56 -15.22
C LYS A 391 -17.56 -18.84 -15.68
N GLU A 392 -18.74 -19.40 -15.39
CA GLU A 392 -20.03 -18.83 -15.82
C GLU A 392 -20.23 -17.40 -15.31
N LEU A 393 -20.10 -17.20 -13.99
CA LEU A 393 -20.21 -15.86 -13.38
C LEU A 393 -19.07 -14.93 -13.81
N ALA A 394 -17.88 -15.46 -14.04
CA ALA A 394 -16.78 -14.65 -14.56
C ALA A 394 -17.08 -14.12 -15.97
N ASP A 395 -17.68 -14.93 -16.84
CA ASP A 395 -18.09 -14.54 -18.20
C ASP A 395 -19.19 -13.47 -18.16
N GLU A 396 -20.16 -13.56 -17.23
CA GLU A 396 -21.18 -12.53 -17.01
C GLU A 396 -20.58 -11.18 -16.58
N VAL A 397 -19.61 -11.20 -15.66
CA VAL A 397 -18.91 -9.99 -15.23
C VAL A 397 -18.13 -9.37 -16.40
N VAL A 398 -17.46 -10.19 -17.22
CA VAL A 398 -16.74 -9.72 -18.41
C VAL A 398 -17.72 -9.12 -19.44
N ALA A 399 -18.85 -9.77 -19.68
CA ALA A 399 -19.90 -9.25 -20.56
C ALA A 399 -20.40 -7.88 -20.08
N SER A 400 -20.66 -7.74 -18.77
CA SER A 400 -21.09 -6.49 -18.14
C SER A 400 -20.05 -5.36 -18.32
N VAL A 401 -18.76 -5.69 -18.17
CA VAL A 401 -17.66 -4.73 -18.42
C VAL A 401 -17.61 -4.32 -19.89
N LEU A 402 -17.75 -5.25 -20.83
CA LEU A 402 -17.75 -4.96 -22.27
C LEU A 402 -18.93 -4.07 -22.69
N ASP A 403 -20.12 -4.33 -22.14
CA ASP A 403 -21.32 -3.54 -22.42
C ASP A 403 -21.23 -2.12 -21.88
N SER A 404 -20.62 -1.95 -20.69
CA SER A 404 -20.37 -0.62 -20.12
C SER A 404 -19.53 0.27 -21.06
N ARG A 405 -18.62 -0.34 -21.83
CA ARG A 405 -17.75 0.33 -22.80
C ARG A 405 -18.43 0.65 -24.12
N ARG A 406 -19.30 -0.23 -24.62
CA ARG A 406 -20.06 0.01 -25.86
C ARG A 406 -20.92 1.27 -25.73
N ARG A 407 -21.52 1.46 -24.55
CA ARG A 407 -22.32 2.67 -24.23
C ARG A 407 -21.49 3.94 -24.14
N THR A 408 -20.27 3.88 -23.59
CA THR A 408 -19.36 5.05 -23.54
C THR A 408 -18.76 5.41 -24.90
N SER A 409 -18.68 4.46 -25.83
CA SER A 409 -18.15 4.72 -27.19
C SER A 409 -19.17 5.43 -28.10
N ALA A 410 -20.46 5.36 -27.76
CA ALA A 410 -21.53 6.11 -28.42
C ALA A 410 -21.63 7.58 -27.92
N GLY A 411 -21.15 7.88 -26.72
CA GLY A 411 -20.97 9.23 -26.18
C GLY A 411 -19.52 9.70 -26.34
N GLY A 412 -19.18 10.29 -27.48
CA GLY A 412 -17.80 10.60 -27.84
C GLY A 412 -17.11 11.60 -26.92
N LEU A 413 -16.41 11.14 -25.88
CA LEU A 413 -15.30 11.86 -25.20
C LEU A 413 -14.71 10.98 -24.08
N LEU A 414 -13.82 10.01 -24.38
CA LEU A 414 -12.84 9.41 -23.42
C LEU A 414 -11.90 8.38 -24.09
N LYS A 415 -11.38 8.63 -25.31
CA LYS A 415 -10.54 7.68 -26.07
C LYS A 415 -9.12 7.42 -25.51
N ARG A 416 -8.64 8.18 -24.51
CA ARG A 416 -7.28 8.03 -23.94
C ARG A 416 -7.22 7.32 -22.57
N SER A 417 -8.30 7.31 -21.79
CA SER A 417 -8.30 6.72 -20.43
C SER A 417 -8.61 5.21 -20.40
N GLY A 418 -9.38 4.71 -21.37
CA GLY A 418 -9.70 3.27 -21.48
C GLY A 418 -8.47 2.37 -21.65
N ARG A 419 -7.43 2.83 -22.37
CA ARG A 419 -6.20 2.06 -22.63
C ARG A 419 -5.31 1.82 -21.41
N ARG A 420 -5.50 2.58 -20.32
CA ARG A 420 -4.75 2.38 -19.07
C ARG A 420 -5.51 1.41 -18.16
N CYS A 421 -6.83 1.54 -18.02
CA CYS A 421 -7.67 0.54 -17.34
C CYS A 421 -7.58 -0.85 -17.98
N GLU A 422 -7.53 -0.94 -19.32
CA GLU A 422 -7.26 -2.21 -20.03
C GLU A 422 -5.91 -2.82 -19.63
N ARG A 423 -4.85 -2.02 -19.51
CA ARG A 423 -3.54 -2.55 -19.07
C ARG A 423 -3.60 -3.05 -17.63
N GLY A 424 -4.29 -2.36 -16.71
CA GLY A 424 -4.46 -2.83 -15.33
C GLY A 424 -5.31 -4.10 -15.22
N PHE A 425 -6.43 -4.16 -15.95
CA PHE A 425 -7.33 -5.32 -16.00
C PHE A 425 -6.65 -6.52 -16.67
N CYS A 426 -6.02 -6.32 -17.84
CA CYS A 426 -5.29 -7.37 -18.54
C CYS A 426 -4.01 -7.79 -17.82
N GLN A 427 -3.27 -6.89 -17.14
CA GLN A 427 -2.08 -7.28 -16.35
C GLN A 427 -2.45 -8.10 -15.11
N GLU A 428 -3.53 -7.77 -14.40
CA GLU A 428 -3.98 -8.58 -13.24
C GLU A 428 -4.75 -9.83 -13.66
N LEU A 429 -5.38 -9.89 -14.84
CA LEU A 429 -5.84 -11.17 -15.39
C LEU A 429 -4.67 -12.04 -15.89
N ALA A 430 -3.59 -11.43 -16.39
CA ALA A 430 -2.44 -12.12 -16.98
C ALA A 430 -1.32 -12.53 -16.00
N GLY A 431 -1.25 -11.96 -14.80
CA GLY A 431 -0.27 -12.28 -13.74
C GLY A 431 -0.94 -12.94 -12.56
#